data_AF-H1YYY9-F1
#
_entry.id   AF-H1YYY9-F1
#
_cell.length_a   1.000
_cell.length_b   1.000
_cell.length_c   1.000
_cell.angle_alpha   90.00
_cell.angle_beta   90.00
_cell.angle_gamma   90.00
#
_symmetry.space_group_name_H-M   'P 1'
#
loop_
_entity.id
_entity.type
_entity.pdbx_description
1 polymer ?
#
loop_
_entity_poly.entity_id
_entity_poly.type
_entity_poly.pdbx_seq_one_letter_code
_entity_poly.pdbx_strand_id
1 'polypeptide(L)'
;MDFLRKKNDQSRLYRFAFHYSPVGICIISHPDFEILEINRSFTEMVCSGADVKGKLFSSVWEKTKERDILMTGIVRNGVFGWERLKLKGPEDSGSVYLVHGVMFDDSYIMISVKIPEET
;
A
#
# COMPACT_ATOMS: atom_id res chain seq x y z
N MET A 1 -28.71 -17.78 11.44
CA MET A 1 -27.46 -17.79 12.23
C MET A 1 -26.21 -18.01 11.37
N ASP A 2 -26.25 -18.77 10.27
CA ASP A 2 -25.05 -19.08 9.47
C ASP A 2 -24.44 -17.91 8.68
N PHE A 3 -25.25 -16.91 8.32
CA PHE A 3 -24.77 -15.73 7.57
C PHE A 3 -23.78 -14.87 8.40
N LEU A 4 -24.08 -14.68 9.69
CA LEU A 4 -23.21 -13.94 10.61
C LEU A 4 -21.91 -14.69 10.89
N ARG A 5 -21.97 -16.04 10.95
CA ARG A 5 -20.79 -16.90 11.13
C ARG A 5 -19.85 -16.84 9.92
N LYS A 6 -20.40 -16.99 8.69
CA LYS A 6 -19.61 -16.87 7.45
C LYS A 6 -18.96 -15.50 7.29
N LYS A 7 -19.66 -14.42 7.62
CA LYS A 7 -19.10 -13.05 7.58
C LYS A 7 -17.94 -12.87 8.56
N ASN A 8 -18.08 -13.39 9.79
CA ASN A 8 -17.00 -13.36 10.79
C ASN A 8 -15.78 -14.18 10.36
N ASP A 9 -15.98 -15.34 9.71
CA ASP A 9 -14.89 -16.18 9.23
C ASP A 9 -14.14 -15.52 8.06
N GLN A 10 -14.84 -14.86 7.13
CA GLN A 10 -14.21 -14.10 6.05
C GLN A 10 -13.40 -12.91 6.56
N SER A 11 -13.92 -12.16 7.55
CA SER A 11 -13.17 -11.06 8.16
C SER A 11 -11.92 -11.54 8.90
N ARG A 12 -11.97 -12.71 9.55
CA ARG A 12 -10.80 -13.32 10.19
C ARG A 12 -9.75 -13.76 9.18
N LEU A 13 -10.17 -14.44 8.11
CA LEU A 13 -9.27 -14.86 7.03
C LEU A 13 -8.59 -13.65 6.39
N TYR A 14 -9.35 -12.60 6.08
CA TYR A 14 -8.82 -11.35 5.55
C TYR A 14 -7.78 -10.74 6.49
N ARG A 15 -8.12 -10.54 7.78
CA ARG A 15 -7.19 -9.95 8.76
C ARG A 15 -5.91 -10.78 8.87
N PHE A 16 -6.04 -12.10 8.89
CA PHE A 16 -4.88 -12.98 8.93
C PHE A 16 -4.02 -12.84 7.67
N ALA A 17 -4.61 -12.98 6.49
CA ALA A 17 -3.89 -12.85 5.22
C ALA A 17 -3.25 -11.46 5.07
N PHE A 18 -3.95 -10.40 5.44
CA PHE A 18 -3.47 -9.03 5.35
C PHE A 18 -2.28 -8.77 6.30
N HIS A 19 -2.41 -9.08 7.59
CA HIS A 19 -1.38 -8.77 8.58
C HIS A 19 -0.16 -9.71 8.54
N TYR A 20 -0.32 -10.95 8.07
CA TYR A 20 0.76 -11.94 7.97
C TYR A 20 1.31 -12.11 6.54
N SER A 21 0.80 -11.37 5.56
CA SER A 21 1.39 -11.32 4.22
C SER A 21 2.83 -10.81 4.29
N PRO A 22 3.80 -11.45 3.60
CA PRO A 22 5.17 -10.95 3.49
C PRO A 22 5.29 -9.73 2.55
N VAL A 23 4.20 -9.37 1.87
CA VAL A 23 4.11 -8.18 1.01
C VAL A 23 3.61 -7.02 1.85
N GLY A 24 4.29 -5.88 1.79
CA GLY A 24 3.79 -4.65 2.38
C GLY A 24 2.54 -4.19 1.66
N ILE A 25 1.44 -3.98 2.37
CA ILE A 25 0.17 -3.51 1.81
C ILE A 25 -0.23 -2.20 2.50
N CYS A 26 -0.57 -1.21 1.69
CA CYS A 26 -1.16 0.06 2.10
C CYS A 26 -2.44 0.31 1.32
N ILE A 27 -3.51 0.66 2.02
CA ILE A 27 -4.81 1.02 1.46
C ILE A 27 -5.04 2.50 1.75
N ILE A 28 -5.33 3.27 0.70
CA ILE A 28 -5.61 4.69 0.78
C ILE A 28 -6.97 5.02 0.15
N SER A 29 -7.61 6.10 0.62
CA SER A 29 -8.81 6.64 0.00
C SER A 29 -8.48 7.34 -1.34
N HIS A 30 -9.47 7.43 -2.21
CA HIS A 30 -9.46 8.28 -3.39
C HIS A 30 -10.75 9.13 -3.38
N PRO A 31 -10.69 10.44 -3.68
CA PRO A 31 -9.53 11.20 -4.17
C PRO A 31 -8.63 11.77 -3.06
N ASP A 32 -8.96 11.56 -1.79
CA ASP A 32 -8.31 12.28 -0.68
C ASP A 32 -6.91 11.75 -0.34
N PHE A 33 -6.57 10.53 -0.79
CA PHE A 33 -5.28 9.87 -0.55
C PHE A 33 -4.91 9.77 0.93
N GLU A 34 -5.91 9.60 1.80
CA GLU A 34 -5.72 9.32 3.23
C GLU A 34 -5.40 7.84 3.43
N ILE A 35 -4.42 7.53 4.29
CA ILE A 35 -4.05 6.16 4.63
C ILE A 35 -5.10 5.56 5.56
N LEU A 36 -5.87 4.61 5.05
CA LEU A 36 -6.93 3.93 5.79
C LEU A 36 -6.38 2.75 6.59
N GLU A 37 -5.47 1.99 5.98
CA GLU A 37 -4.91 0.80 6.60
C GLU A 37 -3.56 0.43 6.01
N ILE A 38 -2.66 -0.07 6.86
CA ILE A 38 -1.38 -0.66 6.45
C ILE A 38 -1.18 -1.99 7.19
N ASN A 39 -0.51 -2.93 6.56
CA ASN A 39 -0.11 -4.16 7.23
C ASN A 39 1.27 -4.04 7.88
N ARG A 40 1.61 -5.06 8.69
CA ARG A 40 2.88 -5.13 9.42
C ARG A 40 4.09 -5.00 8.49
N SER A 41 4.09 -5.72 7.37
CA SER A 41 5.20 -5.67 6.42
C SER A 41 5.39 -4.30 5.78
N PHE A 42 4.31 -3.55 5.51
CA PHE A 42 4.44 -2.18 5.01
C PHE A 42 5.07 -1.26 6.05
N THR A 43 4.62 -1.39 7.31
CA THR A 43 5.19 -0.63 8.43
C THR A 43 6.70 -0.89 8.59
N GLU A 44 7.12 -2.15 8.48
CA GLU A 44 8.53 -2.56 8.60
C GLU A 44 9.38 -2.13 7.39
N MET A 45 8.86 -2.24 6.16
CA MET A 45 9.62 -1.94 4.93
C MET A 45 9.69 -0.45 4.58
N VAL A 46 8.67 0.33 4.96
CA VAL A 46 8.48 1.69 4.43
C VAL A 46 8.39 2.73 5.55
N CYS A 47 7.70 2.43 6.65
CA CYS A 47 7.43 3.45 7.69
C CYS A 47 8.38 3.38 8.88
N SER A 48 9.30 2.41 8.94
CA SER A 48 10.21 2.21 10.07
C SER A 48 9.50 2.20 11.44
N GLY A 49 8.28 1.63 11.50
CA GLY A 49 7.48 1.58 12.74
C GLY A 49 6.60 2.81 13.03
N ALA A 50 6.66 3.87 12.21
CA ALA A 50 5.83 5.06 12.40
C ALA A 50 4.33 4.77 12.18
N ASP A 51 3.48 5.33 13.04
CA ASP A 51 2.03 5.33 12.82
C ASP A 51 1.65 6.40 11.79
N VAL A 52 1.12 5.96 10.66
CA VAL A 52 0.74 6.81 9.52
C VAL A 52 -0.74 6.70 9.16
N LYS A 53 -1.53 5.92 9.92
CA LYS A 53 -2.97 5.82 9.66
C LYS A 53 -3.65 7.17 9.88
N GLY A 54 -4.55 7.53 8.98
CA GLY A 54 -5.24 8.82 8.96
C GLY A 54 -4.40 9.99 8.42
N LYS A 55 -3.14 9.75 8.03
CA LYS A 55 -2.30 10.77 7.38
C LYS A 55 -2.46 10.67 5.86
N LEU A 56 -2.11 11.75 5.15
CA LEU A 56 -2.01 11.74 3.71
C LEU A 56 -0.89 10.81 3.26
N PHE A 57 -1.08 10.10 2.16
CA PHE A 57 -0.08 9.20 1.57
C PHE A 57 1.27 9.88 1.28
N SER A 58 1.26 11.19 1.06
CA SER A 58 2.48 12.00 0.92
C SER A 58 3.36 12.05 2.17
N SER A 59 2.87 11.62 3.34
CA SER A 59 3.70 11.47 4.55
C SER A 59 4.57 10.21 4.51
N VAL A 60 4.28 9.26 3.62
CA VAL A 60 5.04 8.02 3.46
C VAL A 60 6.10 8.17 2.39
N TRP A 61 5.74 8.72 1.23
CA TRP A 61 6.69 9.02 0.16
C TRP A 61 6.55 10.45 -0.34
N GLU A 62 7.69 11.13 -0.40
CA GLU A 62 7.81 12.46 -0.98
C GLU A 62 7.38 12.49 -2.45
N LYS A 63 7.06 13.69 -2.94
CA LYS A 63 6.74 13.88 -4.35
C LYS A 63 7.97 13.70 -5.22
N THR A 64 8.03 12.56 -5.90
CA THR A 64 9.03 12.24 -6.92
C THR A 64 8.34 11.89 -8.24
N LYS A 65 9.11 11.88 -9.33
CA LYS A 65 8.61 11.48 -10.66
C LYS A 65 8.11 10.03 -10.64
N GLU A 66 8.82 9.15 -9.95
CA GLU A 66 8.48 7.74 -9.80
C GLU A 66 7.17 7.57 -9.03
N ARG A 67 6.98 8.31 -7.93
CA ARG A 67 5.70 8.30 -7.19
C ARG A 67 4.55 8.79 -8.06
N ASP A 68 4.76 9.87 -8.80
CA ASP A 68 3.74 10.43 -9.68
C ASP A 68 3.40 9.47 -10.84
N ILE A 69 4.37 8.72 -11.37
CA ILE A 69 4.15 7.63 -12.36
C ILE A 69 3.27 6.54 -11.76
N LEU A 70 3.60 6.04 -10.57
CA LEU A 70 2.81 5.03 -9.86
C LEU A 70 1.36 5.50 -9.69
N MET A 71 1.16 6.67 -9.05
CA MET A 71 -0.18 7.17 -8.74
C MET A 71 -0.99 7.49 -9.99
N THR A 72 -0.37 8.12 -11.00
CA THR A 72 -1.04 8.41 -12.27
C THR A 72 -1.42 7.13 -13.01
N GLY A 73 -0.55 6.13 -13.00
CA GLY A 73 -0.81 4.84 -13.62
C GLY A 73 -2.00 4.13 -12.99
N ILE A 74 -2.07 4.08 -11.65
CA ILE A 74 -3.20 3.51 -10.93
C ILE A 74 -4.49 4.28 -11.24
N VAL A 75 -4.48 5.61 -11.08
CA VAL A 75 -5.70 6.43 -11.22
C VAL A 75 -6.25 6.40 -12.65
N ARG A 76 -5.38 6.39 -13.67
CA ARG A 76 -5.83 6.40 -15.07
C ARG A 76 -6.21 5.02 -15.60
N ASN A 77 -5.49 3.98 -15.19
CA ASN A 77 -5.63 2.66 -15.80
C ASN A 77 -6.36 1.66 -14.88
N GLY A 78 -6.67 2.05 -13.65
CA GLY A 78 -7.21 1.17 -12.59
C GLY A 78 -6.17 0.20 -12.01
N VAL A 79 -5.10 -0.10 -12.73
CA VAL A 79 -4.02 -1.00 -12.30
C VAL A 79 -2.66 -0.49 -12.75
N PHE A 80 -1.66 -0.74 -11.91
CA PHE A 80 -0.25 -0.51 -12.17
C PHE A 80 0.51 -1.79 -11.82
N GLY A 81 1.14 -2.40 -12.83
CA GLY A 81 1.87 -3.67 -12.70
C GLY A 81 3.05 -3.60 -11.72
N TRP A 82 3.66 -4.75 -11.43
CA TRP A 82 4.86 -4.80 -10.60
C TRP A 82 6.03 -4.12 -11.32
N GLU A 83 6.46 -2.97 -10.81
CA GLU A 83 7.58 -2.19 -11.35
C GLU A 83 8.61 -1.88 -10.26
N ARG A 84 9.87 -1.75 -10.67
CA ARG A 84 10.96 -1.36 -9.78
C ARG A 84 11.06 0.16 -9.73
N LEU A 85 10.66 0.78 -8.62
CA LEU A 85 10.67 2.23 -8.45
C LEU A 85 11.59 2.65 -7.30
N LYS A 86 12.30 3.78 -7.49
CA LYS A 86 13.00 4.46 -6.41
C LYS A 86 12.04 5.46 -5.76
N LEU A 87 11.66 5.19 -4.52
CA LEU A 87 10.70 6.00 -3.77
C LEU A 87 11.38 6.57 -2.54
N LYS A 88 11.13 7.85 -2.25
CA LYS A 88 11.81 8.59 -1.21
C LYS A 88 10.92 8.76 0.01
N GLY A 89 11.33 8.18 1.12
CA GLY A 89 10.71 8.41 2.44
C GLY A 89 11.10 9.77 3.03
N PRO A 90 10.44 10.22 4.11
CA PRO A 90 10.73 11.52 4.72
C PRO A 90 12.15 11.63 5.30
N GLU A 91 12.70 10.49 5.73
CA GLU A 91 14.00 10.41 6.41
C GLU A 91 15.08 9.71 5.56
N ASP A 92 14.76 9.24 4.35
CA ASP A 92 15.70 8.53 3.48
C ASP A 92 16.03 9.31 2.19
N SER A 93 17.11 8.92 1.52
CA SER A 93 17.55 9.50 0.23
C SER A 93 16.92 8.82 -0.99
N GLY A 94 15.94 7.93 -0.77
CA GLY A 94 15.31 7.08 -1.77
C GLY A 94 15.72 5.62 -1.66
N SER A 95 14.75 4.78 -1.35
CA SER A 95 14.85 3.32 -1.33
C SER A 95 14.21 2.72 -2.58
N VAL A 96 14.71 1.56 -3.03
CA VAL A 96 14.18 0.89 -4.22
C VAL A 96 13.22 -0.21 -3.81
N TYR A 97 12.02 -0.18 -4.38
CA TYR A 97 10.95 -1.14 -4.12
C TYR A 97 10.44 -1.76 -5.41
N LEU A 98 9.97 -3.00 -5.33
CA LEU A 98 9.00 -3.51 -6.29
C LEU A 98 7.62 -3.04 -5.81
N VAL A 99 6.88 -2.36 -6.68
CA VAL A 99 5.56 -1.82 -6.34
C VAL A 99 4.51 -2.22 -7.35
N HIS A 100 3.32 -2.51 -6.86
CA HIS A 100 2.11 -2.76 -7.64
C HIS A 100 0.98 -1.93 -7.04
N GLY A 101 0.05 -1.49 -7.86
CA GLY A 101 -1.09 -0.71 -7.39
C GLY A 101 -2.37 -1.08 -8.12
N VAL A 102 -3.49 -1.00 -7.42
CA VAL A 102 -4.80 -1.27 -8.00
C VAL A 102 -5.85 -0.38 -7.33
N MET A 103 -6.77 0.11 -8.14
CA MET A 103 -7.94 0.86 -7.71
C MET A 103 -9.12 -0.10 -7.58
N PHE A 104 -9.92 0.08 -6.53
CA PHE A 104 -11.13 -0.68 -6.28
C PHE A 104 -12.31 0.27 -6.03
N ASP A 105 -13.45 -0.02 -6.66
CA ASP A 105 -14.71 0.71 -6.53
C ASP A 105 -14.58 2.24 -6.73
N ASP A 106 -13.59 2.68 -7.51
CA ASP A 106 -13.22 4.09 -7.77
C ASP A 106 -12.95 4.95 -6.51
N SER A 107 -12.89 4.31 -5.34
CA SER A 107 -12.90 4.96 -4.02
C SER A 107 -11.66 4.61 -3.20
N TYR A 108 -10.97 3.53 -3.55
CA TYR A 108 -9.82 3.02 -2.81
C TYR A 108 -8.69 2.65 -3.74
N ILE A 109 -7.46 2.85 -3.26
CA ILE A 109 -6.26 2.37 -3.92
C ILE A 109 -5.52 1.47 -2.94
N MET A 110 -5.14 0.28 -3.39
CA MET A 110 -4.23 -0.61 -2.68
C MET A 110 -2.88 -0.62 -3.35
N ILE A 111 -1.86 -0.31 -2.58
CA ILE A 111 -0.45 -0.31 -2.98
C ILE A 111 0.23 -1.48 -2.30
N SER A 112 0.87 -2.32 -3.09
CA SER A 112 1.63 -3.49 -2.65
C SER A 112 3.11 -3.25 -2.88
N VAL A 113 3.95 -3.62 -1.91
CA VAL A 113 5.38 -3.31 -1.86
C VAL A 113 6.18 -4.56 -1.48
N LYS A 114 7.31 -4.77 -2.15
CA LYS A 114 8.35 -5.73 -1.76
C LYS A 114 9.72 -5.07 -1.83
N ILE A 115 10.64 -5.56 -0.99
CA ILE A 115 12.07 -5.28 -1.16
C ILE A 115 12.55 -6.15 -2.34
N PRO A 116 13.23 -5.58 -3.35
CA PRO A 116 13.83 -6.36 -4.43
C PRO A 116 14.86 -7.33 -3.86
N GLU A 117 14.88 -8.58 -4.34
CA GLU A 117 15.97 -9.51 -4.01
C GLU A 117 17.30 -8.98 -4.58
N GLU A 118 18.38 -9.10 -3.80
CA GLU A 118 19.73 -8.84 -4.31
C GLU A 118 20.09 -9.96 -5.31
N THR A 119 20.11 -9.62 -6.59
CA THR A 119 20.65 -10.48 -7.66
C THR A 119 22.16 -10.47 -7.68
#